data_AF-A0A2G6LE91-F1
#
_entry.id   AF-A0A2G6LE91-F1
#
_cell.length_a   1.000
_cell.length_b   1.000
_cell.length_c   1.000
_cell.angle_alpha   90.00
_cell.angle_beta   90.00
_cell.angle_gamma   90.00
#
_symmetry.space_group_name_H-M   'P 1'
#
loop_
_entity.id
_entity.type
_entity.pdbx_description
1 polymer ?
#
loop_
_entity_poly.entity_id
_entity_poly.type
_entity_poly.pdbx_seq_one_letter_code
_entity_poly.pdbx_strand_id
1 'polypeptide(L)'
;MPAGNPVIDNLRANFMSKYEQMKKTSALSGGSASFVEDLYESYLNDPASVPQNWQVYFADLQNGATINEKPRLVIQDKFAILSKLPKTGGTSDASIKQTMVDTLIGAYRNAGHKAADIDPLHFRDRDTVEDLDYRYHGLSEADLEESFATGTLFTDKPHMKLRDIIAFLQDVYTTTVGAEVNHINTIEEKRWIQERLERFAHKPKATREQKQEILENLVRAEGLERYLHTRYVGQKRFSLEGGDSLIPMMDRVIQRLGDSGTKEIVIGMAHRGRLNVLINIMGKLPELLFDEFEGLTVKKHTSGDVKYHLGFSSDIETAGGACHLSLAFNPSHLEIVNPVVQGSVRARMERHKRGTPADTVMEVANEVVPILIHGDAAFANQGVIQETLQLSQVRGYRVGGTVHVILNNQIGFTTSNLEDVRSSLYCSDPAKIVEAPVFHVNGDDPEAVAMVSEIAADYLHKFNKDVVLDLVCYRRLGHNEADEPAVTQPKMYGKIRSHPTPLTLYSQKLIKEGISDQASINALINNYKTTLDAGKPVSRPVLPSTTAAAIKAWRQFTRQDWQQPVDTTYDKTALASLAQRVFSYPES
;
A
#
# COMPACT_ATOMS: atom_id res chain seq x y z
N MET A 1 -17.20 50.34 87.79
CA MET A 1 -17.31 49.57 86.54
C MET A 1 -17.36 48.10 86.93
N PRO A 2 -18.42 47.33 86.62
CA PRO A 2 -18.48 45.95 87.09
C PRO A 2 -17.59 45.06 86.21
N ALA A 3 -16.84 44.18 86.87
CA ALA A 3 -15.95 43.20 86.25
C ALA A 3 -16.74 42.20 85.38
N GLY A 4 -16.21 41.90 84.19
CA GLY A 4 -16.78 40.94 83.26
C GLY A 4 -16.82 39.52 83.84
N ASN A 5 -17.84 38.76 83.43
CA ASN A 5 -18.07 37.39 83.88
C ASN A 5 -17.09 36.42 83.18
N PRO A 6 -16.11 35.83 83.90
CA PRO A 6 -15.03 35.04 83.30
C PRO A 6 -15.51 33.78 82.57
N VAL A 7 -16.73 33.29 82.84
CA VAL A 7 -17.32 32.15 82.12
C VAL A 7 -17.71 32.52 80.68
N ILE A 8 -18.20 33.75 80.47
CA ILE A 8 -18.61 34.24 79.14
C ILE A 8 -17.39 34.54 78.27
N ASP A 9 -16.32 35.07 78.86
CA ASP A 9 -15.08 35.35 78.13
C ASP A 9 -14.34 34.07 77.73
N ASN A 10 -14.37 33.02 78.56
CA ASN A 10 -13.79 31.71 78.22
C ASN A 10 -14.61 30.97 77.13
N LEU A 11 -15.94 31.10 77.16
CA LEU A 11 -16.81 30.58 76.09
C LEU A 11 -16.59 31.31 74.77
N ARG A 12 -16.42 32.65 74.79
CA ARG A 12 -16.08 33.45 73.60
C ARG A 12 -14.69 33.12 73.05
N ALA A 13 -13.69 32.93 73.91
CA ALA A 13 -12.35 32.53 73.49
C ALA A 13 -12.32 31.13 72.86
N ASN A 14 -13.04 30.16 73.44
CA ASN A 14 -13.17 28.82 72.87
C ASN A 14 -14.00 28.79 71.58
N PHE A 15 -15.05 29.61 71.46
CA PHE A 15 -15.81 29.74 70.23
C PHE A 15 -15.02 30.43 69.13
N MET A 16 -14.26 31.50 69.44
CA MET A 16 -13.40 32.17 68.47
C MET A 16 -12.24 31.26 68.02
N SER A 17 -11.65 30.49 68.95
CA SER A 17 -10.65 29.46 68.62
C SER A 17 -11.20 28.39 67.68
N LYS A 18 -12.36 27.81 67.99
CA LYS A 18 -13.02 26.82 67.09
C LYS A 18 -13.44 27.44 65.76
N TYR A 19 -13.93 28.68 65.75
CA TYR A 19 -14.33 29.37 64.52
C TYR A 19 -13.13 29.69 63.63
N GLU A 20 -12.00 30.14 64.19
CA GLU A 20 -10.76 30.34 63.44
C GLU A 20 -10.20 29.02 62.90
N GLN A 21 -10.27 27.95 63.70
CA GLN A 21 -9.84 26.62 63.26
C GLN A 21 -10.74 26.11 62.12
N MET A 22 -12.06 26.28 62.24
CA MET A 22 -13.03 25.94 61.20
C MET A 22 -12.87 26.80 59.94
N LYS A 23 -12.49 28.09 60.09
CA LYS A 23 -12.21 28.98 58.95
C LYS A 23 -10.90 28.60 58.24
N LYS A 24 -9.90 28.09 58.97
CA LYS A 24 -8.64 27.57 58.43
C LYS A 24 -8.82 26.23 57.70
N THR A 25 -9.71 25.34 58.18
CA THR A 25 -9.91 24.00 57.60
C THR A 25 -11.12 23.90 56.69
N SER A 26 -11.97 24.92 56.62
CA SER A 26 -13.18 24.96 55.79
C SER A 26 -12.89 24.71 54.31
N ALA A 27 -11.76 25.19 53.78
CA ALA A 27 -11.36 24.97 52.38
C ALA A 27 -10.95 23.50 52.09
N LEU A 28 -10.60 22.74 53.14
CA LEU A 28 -10.14 21.35 53.07
C LEU A 28 -11.29 20.33 53.29
N SER A 29 -12.53 20.79 53.46
CA SER A 29 -13.68 19.94 53.80
C SER A 29 -14.87 20.16 52.86
N GLY A 30 -15.67 19.12 52.65
CA GLY A 30 -16.85 19.19 51.79
C GLY A 30 -16.49 19.08 50.30
N GLY A 31 -17.04 19.97 49.47
CA GLY A 31 -16.96 19.88 48.00
C GLY A 31 -15.57 20.08 47.38
N SER A 32 -14.58 20.54 48.14
CA SER A 32 -13.19 20.68 47.71
C SER A 32 -12.26 19.56 48.21
N ALA A 33 -12.79 18.60 48.97
CA ALA A 33 -11.99 17.48 49.49
C ALA A 33 -11.38 16.64 48.37
N SER A 34 -12.14 16.31 47.32
CA SER A 34 -11.63 15.55 46.17
C SER A 34 -10.50 16.27 45.44
N PHE A 35 -10.62 17.59 45.25
CA PHE A 35 -9.58 18.40 44.62
C PHE A 35 -8.28 18.42 45.45
N VAL A 36 -8.39 18.50 46.77
CA VAL A 36 -7.23 18.47 47.66
C VAL A 36 -6.60 17.08 47.73
N GLU A 37 -7.42 16.01 47.67
CA GLU A 37 -6.94 14.63 47.54
C GLU A 37 -6.17 14.42 46.23
N ASP A 38 -6.72 14.85 45.09
CA ASP A 38 -6.05 14.76 43.77
C ASP A 38 -4.72 15.53 43.75
N LEU A 39 -4.69 16.70 44.40
CA LEU A 39 -3.49 17.52 44.51
C LEU A 39 -2.45 16.87 45.44
N TYR A 40 -2.88 16.22 46.51
CA TYR A 40 -1.99 15.49 47.41
C TYR A 40 -1.43 14.22 46.75
N GLU A 41 -2.24 13.50 45.97
CA GLU A 41 -1.81 12.36 45.16
C GLU A 41 -0.78 12.77 44.10
N SER A 42 -0.97 13.92 43.45
CA SER A 42 0.02 14.50 42.52
C SER A 42 1.33 14.83 43.22
N TYR A 43 1.25 15.40 44.44
CA TYR A 43 2.41 15.66 45.29
C TYR A 43 3.16 14.39 45.72
N LEU A 44 2.45 13.31 46.05
CA LEU A 44 3.07 12.01 46.41
C LEU A 44 3.80 11.37 45.22
N ASN A 45 3.38 11.65 43.98
CA ASN A 45 4.01 11.15 42.76
C ASN A 45 5.22 12.02 42.34
N ASP A 46 5.04 13.34 42.33
CA ASP A 46 6.10 14.32 42.09
C ASP A 46 5.81 15.61 42.88
N PRO A 47 6.59 15.92 43.93
CA PRO A 47 6.40 17.14 44.71
C PRO A 47 6.49 18.44 43.88
N ALA A 48 7.23 18.45 42.77
CA ALA A 48 7.36 19.63 41.90
C ALA A 48 6.13 19.87 41.02
N SER A 49 5.22 18.90 40.92
CA SER A 49 4.00 18.98 40.10
C SER A 49 2.90 19.86 40.69
N VAL A 50 3.01 20.21 41.98
CA VAL A 50 2.04 21.07 42.67
C VAL A 50 2.62 22.45 43.02
N PRO A 51 1.78 23.50 43.14
CA PRO A 51 2.25 24.83 43.50
C PRO A 51 2.97 24.90 44.85
N GLN A 52 3.94 25.81 44.98
CA GLN A 52 4.85 25.93 46.15
C GLN A 52 4.10 26.01 47.51
N ASN A 53 2.96 26.69 47.56
CA ASN A 53 2.16 26.80 48.79
C ASN A 53 1.58 25.45 49.23
N TRP A 54 1.29 24.56 48.30
CA TRP A 54 0.81 23.20 48.57
C TRP A 54 1.96 22.25 48.90
N GLN A 55 3.13 22.41 48.29
CA GLN A 55 4.34 21.65 48.64
C GLN A 55 4.69 21.81 50.13
N VAL A 56 4.69 23.05 50.63
CA VAL A 56 4.97 23.35 52.04
C VAL A 56 3.91 22.75 52.95
N TYR A 57 2.64 22.84 52.57
CA TYR A 57 1.51 22.30 53.34
C TYR A 57 1.56 20.77 53.44
N PHE A 58 1.85 20.07 52.33
CA PHE A 58 1.92 18.60 52.30
C PHE A 58 3.21 18.06 52.91
N ALA A 59 4.32 18.79 52.84
CA ALA A 59 5.55 18.44 53.56
C ALA A 59 5.37 18.50 55.09
N ASP A 60 4.65 19.50 55.59
CA ASP A 60 4.32 19.61 57.02
C ASP A 60 3.35 18.49 57.46
N LEU A 61 2.43 18.10 56.58
CA LEU A 61 1.53 16.96 56.79
C LEU A 61 2.30 15.63 56.92
N GLN A 62 3.30 15.39 56.06
CA GLN A 62 4.13 14.18 56.10
C GLN A 62 5.04 14.13 57.33
N ASN A 63 5.55 15.28 57.80
CA ASN A 63 6.38 15.34 59.01
C ASN A 63 5.61 14.94 60.29
N GLY A 64 4.28 15.04 60.27
CA GLY A 64 3.40 14.60 61.36
C GLY A 64 2.89 13.15 61.23
N ALA A 65 3.14 12.47 60.10
CA ALA A 65 2.59 11.16 59.81
C ALA A 65 3.58 10.02 60.12
N THR A 66 3.14 9.01 60.87
CA THR A 66 3.94 7.81 61.21
C THR A 66 4.08 6.79 60.08
N ILE A 67 3.46 7.02 58.92
CA ILE A 67 3.38 6.07 57.80
C ILE A 67 3.83 6.79 56.52
N ASN A 68 4.72 6.15 55.77
CA ASN A 68 5.18 6.65 54.47
C ASN A 68 4.08 6.39 53.41
N GLU A 69 3.21 7.38 53.18
CA GLU A 69 2.10 7.30 52.23
C GLU A 69 2.60 7.26 50.78
N LYS A 70 1.96 6.43 49.95
CA LYS A 70 2.32 6.22 48.53
C LYS A 70 1.13 6.58 47.63
N PRO A 71 1.37 7.03 46.39
CA PRO A 71 0.30 7.35 45.44
C PRO A 71 -0.68 6.20 45.24
N ARG A 72 -1.97 6.47 45.39
CA ARG A 72 -3.08 5.54 45.24
C ARG A 72 -3.71 5.60 43.84
N LEU A 73 -3.63 6.75 43.13
CA LEU A 73 -4.21 6.91 41.79
C LEU A 73 -3.64 5.92 40.77
N VAL A 74 -2.32 5.65 40.79
CA VAL A 74 -1.66 4.66 39.93
C VAL A 74 -2.19 3.23 40.18
N ILE A 75 -2.63 2.95 41.40
CA ILE A 75 -3.21 1.66 41.79
C ILE A 75 -4.71 1.65 41.43
N GLN A 76 -5.43 2.75 41.62
CA GLN A 76 -6.85 2.87 41.29
C GLN A 76 -7.12 2.87 39.79
N ASP A 77 -6.26 3.48 38.95
CA ASP A 77 -6.37 3.37 37.49
C ASP A 77 -6.17 1.93 37.03
N LYS A 78 -5.20 1.21 37.61
CA LYS A 78 -5.05 -0.24 37.43
C LYS A 78 -6.33 -0.99 37.80
N PHE A 79 -6.94 -0.69 38.95
CA PHE A 79 -8.18 -1.35 39.39
C PHE A 79 -9.42 -0.93 38.58
N ALA A 80 -9.49 0.31 38.08
CA ALA A 80 -10.57 0.80 37.24
C ALA A 80 -10.54 0.14 35.86
N ILE A 81 -9.34 -0.03 35.28
CA ILE A 81 -9.12 -0.80 34.05
C ILE A 81 -9.45 -2.28 34.27
N LEU A 82 -8.95 -2.89 35.37
CA LEU A 82 -9.26 -4.28 35.74
C LEU A 82 -10.75 -4.52 36.03
N SER A 83 -11.48 -3.52 36.53
CA SER A 83 -12.92 -3.62 36.82
C SER A 83 -13.80 -3.58 35.57
N LYS A 84 -13.28 -3.06 34.45
CA LYS A 84 -13.96 -3.02 33.15
C LYS A 84 -13.72 -4.27 32.31
N LEU A 85 -12.78 -5.13 32.69
CA LEU A 85 -12.52 -6.40 32.02
C LEU A 85 -13.50 -7.48 32.53
N PRO A 86 -14.03 -8.33 31.64
CA PRO A 86 -14.91 -9.43 32.05
C PRO A 86 -14.14 -10.42 32.95
N LYS A 87 -14.65 -10.65 34.17
CA LYS A 87 -14.06 -11.63 35.11
C LYS A 87 -14.30 -13.05 34.59
N THR A 88 -13.32 -13.63 33.91
CA THR A 88 -13.26 -15.07 33.62
C THR A 88 -12.71 -15.80 34.83
N GLY A 89 -13.49 -16.73 35.39
CA GLY A 89 -13.07 -17.55 36.54
C GLY A 89 -11.93 -18.51 36.21
N GLY A 90 -11.04 -18.75 37.19
CA GLY A 90 -10.17 -19.92 37.26
C GLY A 90 -9.01 -20.02 36.26
N THR A 91 -8.56 -18.93 35.64
CA THR A 91 -7.41 -18.91 34.73
C THR A 91 -6.15 -18.41 35.46
N SER A 92 -5.00 -19.06 35.25
CA SER A 92 -3.72 -18.58 35.81
C SER A 92 -3.33 -17.23 35.19
N ASP A 93 -2.65 -16.38 35.96
CA ASP A 93 -2.18 -15.06 35.50
C ASP A 93 -1.40 -15.14 34.17
N ALA A 94 -0.55 -16.17 34.02
CA ALA A 94 0.17 -16.46 32.78
C ALA A 94 -0.76 -16.74 31.58
N SER A 95 -1.89 -17.42 31.79
CA SER A 95 -2.88 -17.69 30.72
C SER A 95 -3.59 -16.42 30.26
N ILE A 96 -3.86 -15.50 31.19
CA ILE A 96 -4.47 -14.20 30.89
C ILE A 96 -3.50 -13.36 30.08
N LYS A 97 -2.24 -13.22 30.54
CA LYS A 97 -1.20 -12.48 29.81
C LYS A 97 -0.96 -13.06 28.42
N GLN A 98 -0.92 -14.40 28.26
CA GLN A 98 -0.81 -15.03 26.94
C GLN A 98 -1.97 -14.63 26.01
N THR A 99 -3.20 -14.57 26.52
CA THR A 99 -4.37 -14.12 25.74
C THR A 99 -4.23 -12.65 25.31
N MET A 100 -3.65 -11.79 26.16
CA MET A 100 -3.37 -10.40 25.81
C MET A 100 -2.28 -10.29 24.73
N VAL A 101 -1.26 -11.15 24.78
CA VAL A 101 -0.23 -11.23 23.72
C VAL A 101 -0.85 -11.70 22.39
N ASP A 102 -1.73 -12.69 22.40
CA ASP A 102 -2.44 -13.14 21.20
C ASP A 102 -3.34 -12.04 20.63
N THR A 103 -3.97 -11.24 21.49
CA THR A 103 -4.78 -10.08 21.12
C THR A 103 -3.92 -8.98 20.48
N LEU A 104 -2.75 -8.68 21.06
CA LEU A 104 -1.76 -7.76 20.50
C LEU A 104 -1.28 -8.21 19.10
N ILE A 105 -0.98 -9.50 18.92
CA ILE A 105 -0.64 -10.06 17.61
C ILE A 105 -1.77 -9.82 16.60
N GLY A 106 -3.02 -10.07 17.02
CA GLY A 106 -4.20 -9.78 16.21
C GLY A 106 -4.31 -8.31 15.82
N ALA A 107 -4.02 -7.40 16.76
CA ALA A 107 -4.04 -5.96 16.53
C ALA A 107 -3.02 -5.52 15.48
N TYR A 108 -1.77 -6.00 15.54
CA TYR A 108 -0.75 -5.71 14.51
C TYR A 108 -1.16 -6.21 13.13
N ARG A 109 -1.69 -7.43 13.03
CA ARG A 109 -2.21 -7.98 11.77
C ARG A 109 -3.39 -7.18 11.20
N ASN A 110 -4.19 -6.56 12.06
CA ASN A 110 -5.40 -5.83 11.67
C ASN A 110 -5.13 -4.35 11.36
N ALA A 111 -4.27 -3.71 12.13
CA ALA A 111 -4.12 -2.25 12.14
C ALA A 111 -2.66 -1.79 11.96
N GLY A 112 -1.69 -2.69 11.87
CA GLY A 112 -0.27 -2.35 11.69
C GLY A 112 -0.03 -1.48 10.46
N HIS A 113 -0.77 -1.73 9.37
CA HIS A 113 -0.73 -0.93 8.15
C HIS A 113 -1.02 0.57 8.36
N LYS A 114 -1.74 0.95 9.42
CA LYS A 114 -2.00 2.36 9.77
C LYS A 114 -0.77 3.04 10.38
N ALA A 115 0.11 2.27 11.03
CA ALA A 115 1.36 2.75 11.60
C ALA A 115 2.57 2.57 10.65
N ALA A 116 2.40 1.85 9.54
CA ALA A 116 3.45 1.52 8.59
C ALA A 116 4.09 2.77 7.93
N ASP A 117 5.40 2.70 7.70
CA ASP A 117 6.20 3.73 7.07
C ASP A 117 6.12 3.80 5.54
N ILE A 118 4.90 4.02 5.05
CA ILE A 118 4.57 3.95 3.63
C ILE A 118 4.72 5.28 2.88
N ASP A 119 4.70 6.44 3.54
CA ASP A 119 4.79 7.75 2.89
C ASP A 119 6.26 8.21 2.76
N PRO A 120 6.84 8.28 1.55
CA PRO A 120 8.23 8.71 1.37
C PRO A 120 8.50 10.16 1.75
N LEU A 121 7.47 11.04 1.72
CA LEU A 121 7.64 12.45 2.06
C LEU A 121 7.42 12.77 3.55
N HIS A 122 6.90 11.80 4.30
CA HIS A 122 6.34 12.00 5.64
C HIS A 122 5.52 13.29 5.71
N PHE A 123 4.69 13.55 4.69
CA PHE A 123 4.02 14.82 4.49
C PHE A 123 2.86 15.01 5.47
N ARG A 124 2.12 13.94 5.73
CA ARG A 124 0.98 13.93 6.67
C ARG A 124 1.42 13.38 8.01
N ASP A 125 0.92 13.98 9.08
CA ASP A 125 1.06 13.43 10.43
C ASP A 125 0.28 12.11 10.51
N ARG A 126 0.84 11.14 11.22
CA ARG A 126 0.20 9.84 11.44
C ARG A 126 -0.42 9.80 12.82
N ASP A 127 -1.68 9.38 12.87
CA ASP A 127 -2.36 9.14 14.14
C ASP A 127 -1.72 7.97 14.88
N THR A 128 -1.66 8.08 16.21
CA THR A 128 -1.23 6.98 17.07
C THR A 128 -2.28 5.88 17.05
N VAL A 129 -1.84 4.65 16.76
CA VAL A 129 -2.71 3.47 16.78
C VAL A 129 -2.61 2.82 18.17
N GLU A 130 -3.51 3.19 19.07
CA GLU A 130 -3.49 2.74 20.48
C GLU A 130 -3.47 1.21 20.61
N ASP A 131 -4.19 0.51 19.74
CA ASP A 131 -4.24 -0.96 19.70
C ASP A 131 -2.87 -1.64 19.46
N LEU A 132 -1.84 -0.92 18.98
CA LEU A 132 -0.50 -1.47 18.78
C LEU A 132 0.39 -1.36 20.03
N ASP A 133 -0.06 -0.62 21.04
CA ASP A 133 0.61 -0.48 22.33
C ASP A 133 0.22 -1.63 23.25
N TYR A 134 1.20 -2.42 23.71
CA TYR A 134 0.95 -3.54 24.64
C TYR A 134 0.28 -3.08 25.94
N ARG A 135 0.48 -1.82 26.35
CA ARG A 135 -0.15 -1.24 27.56
C ARG A 135 -1.66 -1.13 27.42
N TYR A 136 -2.16 -0.91 26.20
CA TYR A 136 -3.59 -0.91 25.89
C TYR A 136 -4.24 -2.28 26.15
N HIS A 137 -3.48 -3.36 25.99
CA HIS A 137 -3.90 -4.74 26.25
C HIS A 137 -3.67 -5.18 27.70
N GLY A 138 -3.33 -4.26 28.61
CA GLY A 138 -3.09 -4.57 30.03
C GLY A 138 -1.75 -5.25 30.32
N LEU A 139 -0.82 -5.27 29.36
CA LEU A 139 0.56 -5.71 29.56
C LEU A 139 1.40 -4.54 30.10
N SER A 140 2.35 -4.83 30.97
CA SER A 140 3.21 -3.86 31.65
C SER A 140 4.67 -3.97 31.21
N GLU A 141 5.49 -2.98 31.57
CA GLU A 141 6.94 -3.02 31.34
C GLU A 141 7.62 -4.28 31.91
N ALA A 142 7.11 -4.80 33.03
CA ALA A 142 7.65 -6.00 33.66
C ALA A 142 7.46 -7.25 32.78
N ASP A 143 6.44 -7.24 31.93
CA ASP A 143 6.10 -8.37 31.05
C ASP A 143 6.98 -8.43 29.80
N LEU A 144 7.70 -7.34 29.47
CA LEU A 144 8.58 -7.27 28.28
C LEU A 144 9.68 -8.34 28.29
N GLU A 145 10.16 -8.71 29.48
CA GLU A 145 11.18 -9.74 29.67
C GLU A 145 10.61 -11.14 29.89
N GLU A 146 9.29 -11.27 30.07
CA GLU A 146 8.61 -12.56 30.19
C GLU A 146 8.51 -13.26 28.83
N SER A 147 8.55 -14.60 28.84
CA SER A 147 8.49 -15.42 27.64
C SER A 147 7.07 -15.92 27.39
N PHE A 148 6.58 -15.70 26.16
CA PHE A 148 5.25 -16.10 25.71
C PHE A 148 5.35 -17.10 24.56
N ALA A 149 4.31 -17.89 24.34
CA ALA A 149 4.18 -18.71 23.15
C ALA A 149 3.95 -17.81 21.93
N THR A 150 4.62 -18.12 20.81
CA THR A 150 4.46 -17.37 19.54
C THR A 150 3.20 -17.78 18.79
N GLY A 151 2.59 -18.90 19.16
CA GLY A 151 1.25 -19.31 18.74
C GLY A 151 1.11 -19.41 17.23
N THR A 152 0.37 -18.46 16.65
CA THR A 152 0.07 -18.44 15.21
C THR A 152 1.06 -17.62 14.37
N LEU A 153 2.12 -17.08 14.97
CA LEU A 153 3.18 -16.39 14.25
C LEU A 153 4.03 -17.38 13.45
N PHE A 154 4.35 -17.03 12.20
CA PHE A 154 5.24 -17.81 11.34
C PHE A 154 6.71 -17.47 11.63
N THR A 155 7.18 -17.92 12.79
CA THR A 155 8.57 -17.79 13.26
C THR A 155 9.16 -19.15 13.60
N ASP A 156 10.49 -19.27 13.55
CA ASP A 156 11.20 -20.51 13.87
C ASP A 156 11.29 -20.77 15.38
N LYS A 157 10.87 -19.80 16.21
CA LYS A 157 10.91 -19.88 17.68
C LYS A 157 9.51 -20.16 18.24
N PRO A 158 9.29 -21.26 18.99
CA PRO A 158 7.98 -21.55 19.60
C PRO A 158 7.65 -20.62 20.77
N HIS A 159 8.67 -19.98 21.37
CA HIS A 159 8.54 -19.01 22.44
C HIS A 159 9.48 -17.83 22.22
N MET A 160 9.04 -16.63 22.57
CA MET A 160 9.79 -15.38 22.47
C MET A 160 9.47 -14.47 23.65
N LYS A 161 10.40 -13.58 24.02
CA LYS A 161 10.10 -12.51 24.97
C LYS A 161 9.07 -11.56 24.38
N LEU A 162 8.21 -10.96 25.19
CA LEU A 162 7.21 -10.00 24.68
C LEU A 162 7.87 -8.85 23.89
N ARG A 163 9.00 -8.32 24.35
CA ARG A 163 9.75 -7.29 23.60
C ARG A 163 10.18 -7.76 22.20
N ASP A 164 10.56 -9.04 22.07
CA ASP A 164 11.02 -9.63 20.81
C ASP A 164 9.82 -9.91 19.90
N ILE A 165 8.66 -10.27 20.47
CA ILE A 165 7.39 -10.40 19.73
C ILE A 165 6.97 -9.05 19.17
N ILE A 166 7.01 -7.99 19.99
CA ILE A 166 6.68 -6.62 19.55
C ILE A 166 7.62 -6.19 18.43
N ALA A 167 8.94 -6.38 18.59
CA ALA A 167 9.92 -6.04 17.56
C ALA A 167 9.68 -6.81 16.25
N PHE A 168 9.33 -8.11 16.34
CA PHE A 168 8.96 -8.92 15.19
C PHE A 168 7.71 -8.38 14.48
N LEU A 169 6.66 -8.08 15.24
CA LEU A 169 5.41 -7.53 14.68
C LEU A 169 5.62 -6.15 14.04
N GLN A 170 6.44 -5.30 14.65
CA GLN A 170 6.81 -4.00 14.12
C GLN A 170 7.57 -4.13 12.79
N ASP A 171 8.54 -5.04 12.72
CA ASP A 171 9.34 -5.27 11.51
C ASP A 171 8.48 -5.77 10.33
N VAL A 172 7.49 -6.61 10.61
CA VAL A 172 6.59 -7.18 9.59
C VAL A 172 5.52 -6.19 9.16
N TYR A 173 4.84 -5.55 10.10
CA TYR A 173 3.57 -4.84 9.83
C TYR A 173 3.66 -3.31 9.89
N THR A 174 4.77 -2.75 10.37
CA THR A 174 4.92 -1.29 10.57
C THR A 174 6.14 -0.67 9.87
N THR A 175 6.84 -1.43 9.02
CA THR A 175 7.96 -0.90 8.22
C THR A 175 7.45 -0.25 6.93
N THR A 176 8.22 -0.30 5.84
CA THR A 176 7.89 0.30 4.54
C THR A 176 6.79 -0.43 3.77
N VAL A 177 6.16 -1.44 4.38
CA VAL A 177 5.02 -2.17 3.85
C VAL A 177 3.90 -2.18 4.89
N GLY A 178 2.71 -1.75 4.49
CA GLY A 178 1.46 -1.95 5.23
C GLY A 178 0.57 -2.94 4.48
N ALA A 179 0.16 -4.03 5.13
CA ALA A 179 -0.70 -5.04 4.51
C ALA A 179 -2.11 -5.00 5.09
N GLU A 180 -3.13 -4.86 4.23
CA GLU A 180 -4.54 -5.04 4.57
C GLU A 180 -5.02 -6.39 4.05
N VAL A 181 -5.14 -7.35 4.95
CA VAL A 181 -5.52 -8.75 4.61
C VAL A 181 -6.62 -9.31 5.49
N ASN A 182 -6.87 -8.71 6.66
CA ASN A 182 -7.79 -9.30 7.64
C ASN A 182 -9.26 -9.19 7.24
N HIS A 183 -9.62 -8.31 6.30
CA HIS A 183 -10.97 -8.23 5.72
C HIS A 183 -11.32 -9.40 4.80
N ILE A 184 -10.33 -10.21 4.41
CA ILE A 184 -10.54 -11.40 3.57
C ILE A 184 -11.23 -12.49 4.39
N ASN A 185 -12.33 -13.06 3.90
CA ASN A 185 -13.06 -14.08 4.66
C ASN A 185 -12.38 -15.46 4.61
N THR A 186 -11.73 -15.80 3.50
CA THR A 186 -11.04 -17.08 3.34
C THR A 186 -9.81 -17.19 4.26
N ILE A 187 -9.82 -18.15 5.18
CA ILE A 187 -8.74 -18.37 6.14
C ILE A 187 -7.43 -18.79 5.45
N GLU A 188 -7.51 -19.63 4.42
CA GLU A 188 -6.31 -20.09 3.69
C GLU A 188 -5.56 -18.91 3.07
N GLU A 189 -6.28 -18.00 2.41
CA GLU A 189 -5.71 -16.80 1.78
C GLU A 189 -5.00 -15.93 2.82
N LYS A 190 -5.68 -15.63 3.94
CA LYS A 190 -5.08 -14.85 5.04
C LYS A 190 -3.81 -15.49 5.58
N ARG A 191 -3.87 -16.78 5.92
CA ARG A 191 -2.71 -17.49 6.48
C ARG A 191 -1.55 -17.55 5.50
N TRP A 192 -1.84 -17.73 4.21
CA TRP A 192 -0.82 -17.78 3.17
C TRP A 192 -0.08 -16.45 3.02
N ILE A 193 -0.81 -15.32 3.08
CA ILE A 193 -0.17 -13.99 3.02
C ILE A 193 0.60 -13.71 4.32
N GLN A 194 0.01 -14.00 5.47
CA GLN A 194 0.67 -13.85 6.78
C GLN A 194 1.98 -14.63 6.83
N GLU A 195 2.00 -15.87 6.36
CA GLU A 195 3.20 -16.69 6.31
C GLU A 195 4.31 -16.03 5.48
N ARG A 196 3.96 -15.50 4.31
CA ARG A 196 4.94 -14.84 3.44
C ARG A 196 5.51 -13.60 4.11
N LEU A 197 4.67 -12.72 4.62
CA LEU A 197 5.11 -11.48 5.28
C LEU A 197 5.96 -11.78 6.52
N GLU A 198 5.48 -12.64 7.40
CA GLU A 198 6.13 -12.94 8.68
C GLU A 198 7.45 -13.72 8.51
N ARG A 199 7.59 -14.54 7.46
CA ARG A 199 8.86 -15.22 7.17
C ARG A 199 9.97 -14.29 6.68
N PHE A 200 9.63 -13.09 6.19
CA PHE A 200 10.60 -12.04 5.82
C PHE A 200 11.08 -11.21 7.01
N ALA A 201 10.47 -11.37 8.19
CA ALA A 201 10.92 -10.68 9.40
C ALA A 201 12.42 -10.89 9.63
N HIS A 202 13.13 -9.79 9.80
CA HIS A 202 14.55 -9.68 10.08
C HIS A 202 15.46 -10.32 9.02
N LYS A 203 14.96 -10.52 7.80
CA LYS A 203 15.73 -11.04 6.67
C LYS A 203 15.91 -9.99 5.58
N PRO A 204 17.01 -10.06 4.79
CA PRO A 204 17.13 -9.26 3.58
C PRO A 204 15.94 -9.50 2.65
N LYS A 205 15.32 -8.42 2.18
CA LYS A 205 14.18 -8.48 1.24
C LYS A 205 14.60 -8.86 -0.19
N ALA A 206 15.90 -8.77 -0.51
CA ALA A 206 16.45 -9.07 -1.82
C ALA A 206 17.86 -9.65 -1.72
N THR A 207 18.21 -10.57 -2.64
CA THR A 207 19.58 -11.07 -2.83
C THR A 207 20.48 -9.99 -3.44
N ARG A 208 21.80 -10.21 -3.44
CA ARG A 208 22.76 -9.26 -4.03
C ARG A 208 22.46 -9.00 -5.52
N GLU A 209 22.13 -10.05 -6.26
CA GLU A 209 21.81 -10.01 -7.68
C GLU A 209 20.50 -9.24 -7.91
N GLN A 210 19.46 -9.52 -7.11
CA GLN A 210 18.20 -8.79 -7.17
C GLN A 210 18.39 -7.30 -6.85
N LYS A 211 19.23 -6.96 -5.87
CA LYS A 211 19.56 -5.57 -5.55
C LYS A 211 20.23 -4.85 -6.73
N GLN A 212 21.12 -5.53 -7.46
CA GLN A 212 21.74 -4.99 -8.67
C GLN A 212 20.70 -4.75 -9.78
N GLU A 213 19.79 -5.72 -10.02
CA GLU A 213 18.72 -5.57 -11.01
C GLU A 213 17.75 -4.43 -10.66
N ILE A 214 17.40 -4.30 -9.38
CA ILE A 214 16.57 -3.19 -8.89
C ILE A 214 17.25 -1.84 -9.16
N LEU A 215 18.55 -1.73 -8.86
CA LEU A 215 19.33 -0.53 -9.14
C LEU A 215 19.34 -0.19 -10.63
N GLU A 216 19.57 -1.17 -11.50
CA GLU A 216 19.53 -0.98 -12.95
C GLU A 216 18.16 -0.48 -13.41
N ASN A 217 17.07 -1.06 -12.90
CA ASN A 217 15.72 -0.63 -13.24
C ASN A 217 15.43 0.80 -12.78
N LEU A 218 15.94 1.23 -11.62
CA LEU A 218 15.85 2.63 -11.19
C LEU A 218 16.69 3.58 -12.05
N VAL A 219 17.88 3.15 -12.49
CA VAL A 219 18.69 3.90 -13.47
C VAL A 219 17.93 4.08 -14.78
N ARG A 220 17.27 3.02 -15.27
CA ARG A 220 16.42 3.08 -16.47
C ARG A 220 15.25 4.05 -16.28
N ALA A 221 14.59 4.00 -15.12
CA ALA A 221 13.44 4.84 -14.79
C ALA A 221 13.80 6.34 -14.77
N GLU A 222 14.75 6.74 -13.91
CA GLU A 222 15.16 8.16 -13.79
C GLU A 222 15.89 8.64 -15.05
N GLY A 223 16.72 7.77 -15.64
CA GLY A 223 17.53 8.10 -16.82
C GLY A 223 16.70 8.56 -18.01
N LEU A 224 15.58 7.88 -18.30
CA LEU A 224 14.69 8.26 -19.40
C LEU A 224 14.07 9.63 -19.17
N GLU A 225 13.59 9.88 -17.95
CA GLU A 225 12.91 11.13 -17.62
C GLU A 225 13.86 12.33 -17.74
N ARG A 226 15.09 12.18 -17.22
CA ARG A 226 16.14 13.21 -17.34
C ARG A 226 16.55 13.44 -18.79
N TYR A 227 16.62 12.37 -19.58
CA TYR A 227 16.91 12.45 -21.01
C TYR A 227 15.83 13.26 -21.75
N LEU A 228 14.56 12.89 -21.57
CA LEU A 228 13.43 13.56 -22.21
C LEU A 228 13.27 15.00 -21.72
N HIS A 229 13.51 15.27 -20.44
CA HIS A 229 13.48 16.63 -19.88
C HIS A 229 14.51 17.54 -20.54
N THR A 230 15.71 17.03 -20.78
CA THR A 230 16.81 17.79 -21.39
C THR A 230 16.59 18.00 -22.89
N ARG A 231 16.15 16.96 -23.61
CA ARG A 231 16.02 16.99 -25.07
C ARG A 231 14.73 17.65 -25.56
N TYR A 232 13.62 17.51 -24.82
CA TYR A 232 12.28 17.97 -25.23
C TYR A 232 11.65 18.88 -24.18
N VAL A 233 12.27 20.04 -23.96
CA VAL A 233 11.84 21.03 -22.96
C VAL A 233 10.39 21.49 -23.22
N GLY A 234 9.56 21.50 -22.17
CA GLY A 234 8.17 21.97 -22.21
C GLY A 234 7.19 21.05 -22.92
N GLN A 235 7.63 19.91 -23.47
CA GLN A 235 6.74 18.93 -24.08
C GLN A 235 6.05 18.06 -23.03
N LYS A 236 4.73 17.88 -23.21
CA LYS A 236 3.93 17.01 -22.34
C LYS A 236 4.39 15.55 -22.48
N ARG A 237 4.84 14.97 -21.37
CA ARG A 237 5.25 13.56 -21.27
C ARG A 237 4.65 12.84 -20.05
N PHE A 238 4.13 13.58 -19.07
CA PHE A 238 3.57 13.03 -17.84
C PHE A 238 4.58 12.18 -17.06
N SER A 239 5.67 12.83 -16.69
CA SER A 239 6.82 12.25 -15.99
C SER A 239 6.44 11.28 -14.87
N LEU A 240 7.20 10.19 -14.78
CA LEU A 240 7.17 9.22 -13.68
C LEU A 240 7.97 9.69 -12.45
N GLU A 241 8.79 10.73 -12.55
CA GLU A 241 9.72 11.15 -11.50
C GLU A 241 9.04 11.28 -10.12
N GLY A 242 9.60 10.56 -9.14
CA GLY A 242 9.06 10.38 -7.79
C GLY A 242 8.28 9.07 -7.60
N GLY A 243 7.80 8.45 -8.67
CA GLY A 243 7.20 7.11 -8.72
C GLY A 243 8.08 6.08 -9.44
N ASP A 244 9.39 6.30 -9.47
CA ASP A 244 10.39 5.54 -10.24
C ASP A 244 10.33 4.03 -9.97
N SER A 245 9.98 3.64 -8.74
CA SER A 245 9.84 2.25 -8.32
C SER A 245 8.71 1.48 -9.02
N LEU A 246 7.88 2.14 -9.84
CA LEU A 246 6.95 1.47 -10.75
C LEU A 246 7.69 0.54 -11.74
N ILE A 247 8.89 0.93 -12.22
CA ILE A 247 9.65 0.13 -13.18
C ILE A 247 10.17 -1.17 -12.56
N PRO A 248 10.89 -1.17 -11.41
CA PRO A 248 11.25 -2.42 -10.76
C PRO A 248 10.02 -3.23 -10.31
N MET A 249 8.91 -2.60 -9.89
CA MET A 249 7.65 -3.30 -9.60
C MET A 249 7.16 -4.10 -10.80
N MET A 250 6.98 -3.43 -11.94
CA MET A 250 6.49 -4.05 -13.17
C MET A 250 7.42 -5.16 -13.67
N ASP A 251 8.73 -4.91 -13.66
CA ASP A 251 9.72 -5.92 -14.02
C ASP A 251 9.59 -7.17 -13.14
N ARG A 252 9.52 -7.02 -11.82
CA ARG A 252 9.39 -8.15 -10.90
C ARG A 252 8.09 -8.92 -11.06
N VAL A 253 6.94 -8.23 -11.17
CA VAL A 253 5.64 -8.89 -11.42
C VAL A 253 5.70 -9.71 -12.71
N ILE A 254 6.17 -9.11 -13.81
CA ILE A 254 6.19 -9.79 -15.11
C ILE A 254 7.16 -10.97 -15.11
N GLN A 255 8.37 -10.81 -14.57
CA GLN A 255 9.34 -11.89 -14.48
C GLN A 255 8.82 -13.05 -13.63
N ARG A 256 8.14 -12.75 -12.52
CA ARG A 256 7.57 -13.78 -11.63
C ARG A 256 6.38 -14.53 -12.24
N LEU A 257 5.50 -13.81 -12.96
CA LEU A 257 4.40 -14.41 -13.70
C LEU A 257 4.93 -15.30 -14.85
N GLY A 258 5.93 -14.83 -15.61
CA GLY A 258 6.56 -15.60 -16.67
C GLY A 258 7.22 -16.88 -16.16
N ASP A 259 7.97 -16.79 -15.06
CA ASP A 259 8.54 -17.95 -14.34
C ASP A 259 7.46 -18.97 -13.91
N SER A 260 6.26 -18.47 -13.57
CA SER A 260 5.10 -19.28 -13.18
C SER A 260 4.24 -19.75 -14.37
N GLY A 261 4.73 -19.62 -15.61
CA GLY A 261 4.08 -20.14 -16.81
C GLY A 261 3.08 -19.20 -17.50
N THR A 262 3.01 -17.93 -17.12
CA THR A 262 2.21 -16.93 -17.85
C THR A 262 2.80 -16.65 -19.23
N LYS A 263 1.99 -16.81 -20.27
CA LYS A 263 2.40 -16.69 -21.68
C LYS A 263 2.08 -15.31 -22.25
N GLU A 264 0.97 -14.70 -21.85
CA GLU A 264 0.57 -13.37 -22.31
C GLU A 264 0.18 -12.48 -21.11
N ILE A 265 0.60 -11.21 -21.15
CA ILE A 265 0.21 -10.20 -20.18
C ILE A 265 -0.40 -9.00 -20.92
N VAL A 266 -1.59 -8.59 -20.51
CA VAL A 266 -2.27 -7.42 -21.08
C VAL A 266 -2.26 -6.29 -20.05
N ILE A 267 -1.69 -5.16 -20.43
CA ILE A 267 -1.49 -4.01 -19.55
C ILE A 267 -2.50 -2.92 -19.92
N GLY A 268 -3.25 -2.44 -18.94
CA GLY A 268 -4.03 -1.19 -19.01
C GLY A 268 -3.38 -0.15 -18.11
N MET A 269 -3.20 1.07 -18.60
CA MET A 269 -2.68 2.15 -17.77
C MET A 269 -3.15 3.53 -18.21
N ALA A 270 -3.15 4.46 -17.27
CA ALA A 270 -3.29 5.90 -17.52
C ALA A 270 -2.05 6.51 -18.21
N HIS A 271 -1.98 7.84 -18.28
CA HIS A 271 -0.88 8.56 -18.94
C HIS A 271 0.43 8.58 -18.15
N ARG A 272 0.40 8.52 -16.81
CA ARG A 272 1.59 8.76 -15.97
C ARG A 272 2.59 7.63 -16.08
N GLY A 273 3.85 7.98 -16.37
CA GLY A 273 4.92 7.01 -16.57
C GLY A 273 4.76 6.08 -17.76
N ARG A 274 3.78 6.33 -18.65
CA ARG A 274 3.51 5.46 -19.81
C ARG A 274 4.68 5.37 -20.76
N LEU A 275 5.37 6.48 -21.02
CA LEU A 275 6.56 6.46 -21.88
C LEU A 275 7.70 5.64 -21.24
N ASN A 276 7.79 5.68 -19.92
CA ASN A 276 8.75 4.89 -19.15
C ASN A 276 8.46 3.39 -19.26
N VAL A 277 7.20 2.98 -19.06
CA VAL A 277 6.76 1.60 -19.28
C VAL A 277 6.98 1.16 -20.74
N LEU A 278 6.66 2.01 -21.73
CA LEU A 278 6.87 1.69 -23.14
C LEU A 278 8.34 1.39 -23.48
N ILE A 279 9.27 2.21 -23.01
CA ILE A 279 10.69 2.09 -23.34
C ILE A 279 11.38 1.02 -22.48
N ASN A 280 11.15 1.04 -21.17
CA ASN A 280 11.92 0.24 -20.22
C ASN A 280 11.30 -1.13 -19.92
N ILE A 281 10.00 -1.31 -20.12
CA ILE A 281 9.31 -2.61 -19.90
C ILE A 281 8.90 -3.25 -21.22
N MET A 282 8.18 -2.52 -22.07
CA MET A 282 7.66 -3.04 -23.34
C MET A 282 8.71 -3.10 -24.46
N GLY A 283 9.91 -2.55 -24.26
CA GLY A 283 10.99 -2.59 -25.24
C GLY A 283 10.69 -1.85 -26.56
N LYS A 284 9.83 -0.82 -26.52
CA LYS A 284 9.69 0.10 -27.65
C LYS A 284 11.04 0.76 -27.93
N LEU A 285 11.43 0.80 -29.20
CA LEU A 285 12.68 1.46 -29.59
C LEU A 285 12.64 2.95 -29.25
N PRO A 286 13.67 3.49 -28.56
CA PRO A 286 13.75 4.92 -28.25
C PRO A 286 13.66 5.81 -29.50
N GLU A 287 14.27 5.39 -30.62
CA GLU A 287 14.21 6.10 -31.89
C GLU A 287 12.77 6.37 -32.35
N LEU A 288 11.89 5.36 -32.28
CA LEU A 288 10.47 5.51 -32.63
C LEU A 288 9.73 6.49 -31.71
N LEU A 289 10.09 6.52 -30.42
CA LEU A 289 9.53 7.51 -29.51
C LEU A 289 10.03 8.92 -29.87
N PHE A 290 11.30 9.08 -30.20
CA PHE A 290 11.88 10.37 -30.60
C PHE A 290 11.23 10.91 -31.87
N ASP A 291 11.00 10.05 -32.87
CA ASP A 291 10.24 10.41 -34.08
C ASP A 291 8.83 10.93 -33.77
N GLU A 292 8.17 10.39 -32.74
CA GLU A 292 6.86 10.87 -32.27
C GLU A 292 6.95 12.24 -31.56
N PHE A 293 8.07 12.56 -30.90
CA PHE A 293 8.32 13.89 -30.34
C PHE A 293 8.66 14.92 -31.41
N GLU A 294 9.38 14.51 -32.46
CA GLU A 294 9.81 15.36 -33.56
C GLU A 294 8.74 15.50 -34.66
N GLY A 295 7.62 14.77 -34.56
CA GLY A 295 6.50 14.85 -35.49
C GLY A 295 6.75 14.17 -36.85
N LEU A 296 7.75 13.29 -36.91
CA LEU A 296 8.19 12.61 -38.13
C LEU A 296 7.32 11.40 -38.51
N THR A 297 6.39 11.01 -37.64
CA THR A 297 5.50 9.87 -37.85
C THR A 297 4.42 10.16 -38.89
N VAL A 298 4.59 9.65 -40.12
CA VAL A 298 3.61 9.75 -41.21
C VAL A 298 2.43 8.81 -40.95
N LYS A 299 1.33 9.35 -40.41
CA LYS A 299 0.06 8.62 -40.26
C LYS A 299 -0.64 8.49 -41.61
N LYS A 300 -0.48 7.35 -42.29
CA LYS A 300 -1.23 7.08 -43.53
C LYS A 300 -2.66 6.62 -43.17
N HIS A 301 -3.66 7.38 -43.62
CA HIS A 301 -5.09 7.03 -43.62
C HIS A 301 -5.82 6.99 -42.26
N THR A 302 -5.32 7.64 -41.20
CA THR A 302 -6.04 7.78 -39.92
C THR A 302 -5.88 9.18 -39.33
N SER A 303 -6.83 9.62 -38.49
CA SER A 303 -6.69 10.85 -37.68
C SER A 303 -5.61 10.73 -36.59
N GLY A 304 -5.31 9.49 -36.18
CA GLY A 304 -4.37 9.15 -35.13
C GLY A 304 -4.76 9.64 -33.74
N ASP A 305 -3.83 9.49 -32.80
CA ASP A 305 -3.97 9.99 -31.42
C ASP A 305 -2.62 10.52 -30.89
N VAL A 306 -2.61 11.07 -29.68
CA VAL A 306 -1.40 11.50 -28.95
C VAL A 306 -0.55 10.31 -28.51
N LYS A 307 0.77 10.50 -28.46
CA LYS A 307 1.78 9.45 -28.17
C LYS A 307 1.50 8.61 -26.92
N TYR A 308 0.95 9.22 -25.87
CA TYR A 308 0.63 8.56 -24.61
C TYR A 308 -0.76 7.88 -24.57
N HIS A 309 -1.45 7.73 -25.71
CA HIS A 309 -2.66 6.88 -25.86
C HIS A 309 -2.41 5.63 -26.69
N LEU A 310 -1.29 5.58 -27.43
CA LEU A 310 -0.98 4.49 -28.34
C LEU A 310 -0.61 3.22 -27.56
N GLY A 311 -1.19 2.10 -27.97
CA GLY A 311 -0.82 0.77 -27.48
C GLY A 311 0.49 0.28 -28.10
N PHE A 312 1.01 -0.81 -27.56
CA PHE A 312 2.23 -1.45 -28.04
C PHE A 312 2.22 -2.93 -27.70
N SER A 313 2.91 -3.76 -28.48
CA SER A 313 3.06 -5.18 -28.20
C SER A 313 4.48 -5.63 -28.46
N SER A 314 4.98 -6.53 -27.62
CA SER A 314 6.34 -7.06 -27.66
C SER A 314 6.37 -8.41 -26.99
N ASP A 315 7.32 -9.25 -27.36
CA ASP A 315 7.59 -10.48 -26.62
C ASP A 315 8.90 -10.25 -25.86
N ILE A 316 8.89 -10.45 -24.54
CA ILE A 316 10.07 -10.26 -23.70
C ILE A 316 10.55 -11.59 -23.12
N GLU A 317 11.84 -11.66 -22.82
CA GLU A 317 12.43 -12.81 -22.14
C GLU A 317 12.08 -12.84 -20.64
N THR A 318 11.66 -14.01 -20.17
CA THR A 318 11.48 -14.35 -18.75
C THR A 318 12.15 -15.69 -18.45
N ALA A 319 12.33 -16.02 -17.17
CA ALA A 319 12.89 -17.32 -16.77
C ALA A 319 12.08 -18.52 -17.29
N GLY A 320 10.76 -18.38 -17.43
CA GLY A 320 9.86 -19.40 -18.00
C GLY A 320 9.78 -19.39 -19.54
N GLY A 321 10.55 -18.53 -20.22
CA GLY A 321 10.54 -18.37 -21.67
C GLY A 321 9.94 -17.04 -22.14
N ALA A 322 9.53 -16.99 -23.41
CA ALA A 322 8.95 -15.78 -24.02
C ALA A 322 7.58 -15.45 -23.42
N CYS A 323 7.41 -14.22 -22.92
CA CYS A 323 6.13 -13.70 -22.46
C CYS A 323 5.68 -12.55 -23.37
N HIS A 324 4.50 -12.69 -23.97
CA HIS A 324 3.93 -11.66 -24.85
C HIS A 324 3.25 -10.56 -24.03
N LEU A 325 3.77 -9.34 -24.12
CA LEU A 325 3.18 -8.16 -23.50
C LEU A 325 2.33 -7.40 -24.52
N SER A 326 1.18 -6.91 -24.08
CA SER A 326 0.31 -6.04 -24.86
C SER A 326 -0.21 -4.89 -24.02
N LEU A 327 0.27 -3.68 -24.30
CA LEU A 327 -0.24 -2.44 -23.73
C LEU A 327 -1.46 -1.98 -24.53
N ALA A 328 -2.60 -1.86 -23.87
CA ALA A 328 -3.85 -1.43 -24.49
C ALA A 328 -3.80 0.05 -24.92
N PHE A 329 -4.53 0.36 -25.99
CA PHE A 329 -4.89 1.73 -26.32
C PHE A 329 -5.89 2.26 -25.28
N ASN A 330 -5.82 3.54 -24.96
CA ASN A 330 -6.78 4.19 -24.06
C ASN A 330 -7.05 5.63 -24.46
N PRO A 331 -8.28 6.14 -24.27
CA PRO A 331 -8.55 7.57 -24.35
C PRO A 331 -8.02 8.29 -23.10
N SER A 332 -8.19 9.62 -23.06
CA SER A 332 -7.89 10.43 -21.86
C SER A 332 -8.86 10.19 -20.69
N HIS A 333 -10.01 9.55 -20.92
CA HIS A 333 -10.94 9.18 -19.85
C HIS A 333 -10.28 8.09 -18.99
N LEU A 334 -9.93 8.44 -17.76
CA LEU A 334 -9.25 7.53 -16.85
C LEU A 334 -10.13 6.32 -16.51
N GLU A 335 -9.48 5.21 -16.18
CA GLU A 335 -10.08 3.95 -15.74
C GLU A 335 -10.98 3.20 -16.75
N ILE A 336 -11.48 3.83 -17.81
CA ILE A 336 -12.37 3.16 -18.79
C ILE A 336 -11.66 2.07 -19.60
N VAL A 337 -10.32 2.09 -19.66
CA VAL A 337 -9.52 1.03 -20.29
C VAL A 337 -9.56 -0.27 -19.50
N ASN A 338 -9.87 -0.23 -18.21
CA ASN A 338 -9.83 -1.40 -17.32
C ASN A 338 -10.77 -2.52 -17.79
N PRO A 339 -12.09 -2.30 -17.97
CA PRO A 339 -12.98 -3.35 -18.48
C PRO A 339 -12.64 -3.79 -19.91
N VAL A 340 -12.03 -2.90 -20.73
CA VAL A 340 -11.58 -3.24 -22.08
C VAL A 340 -10.44 -4.26 -22.03
N VAL A 341 -9.48 -4.07 -21.11
CA VAL A 341 -8.39 -5.03 -20.87
C VAL A 341 -8.94 -6.35 -20.34
N GLN A 342 -9.87 -6.32 -19.40
CA GLN A 342 -10.53 -7.54 -18.88
C GLN A 342 -11.18 -8.34 -20.02
N GLY A 343 -11.93 -7.68 -20.91
CA GLY A 343 -12.50 -8.32 -22.09
C GLY A 343 -11.45 -8.87 -23.06
N SER A 344 -10.34 -8.14 -23.27
CA SER A 344 -9.22 -8.60 -24.10
C SER A 344 -8.56 -9.86 -23.54
N VAL A 345 -8.29 -9.88 -22.23
CA VAL A 345 -7.75 -11.05 -21.53
C VAL A 345 -8.72 -12.21 -21.63
N ARG A 346 -10.01 -12.00 -21.34
CA ARG A 346 -11.00 -13.06 -21.45
C ARG A 346 -11.04 -13.69 -22.84
N ALA A 347 -11.01 -12.87 -23.89
CA ALA A 347 -10.96 -13.36 -25.28
C ALA A 347 -9.69 -14.16 -25.58
N ARG A 348 -8.53 -13.75 -25.04
CA ARG A 348 -7.27 -14.49 -25.17
C ARG A 348 -7.31 -15.81 -24.40
N MET A 349 -7.86 -15.86 -23.19
CA MET A 349 -8.04 -17.11 -22.44
C MET A 349 -8.91 -18.11 -23.20
N GLU A 350 -10.03 -17.67 -23.80
CA GLU A 350 -10.88 -18.53 -24.63
C GLU A 350 -10.12 -19.05 -25.86
N ARG A 351 -9.23 -18.24 -26.46
CA ARG A 351 -8.34 -18.68 -27.55
C ARG A 351 -7.35 -19.74 -27.07
N HIS A 352 -6.73 -19.55 -25.90
CA HIS A 352 -5.80 -20.53 -25.31
C HIS A 352 -6.51 -21.85 -25.01
N LYS A 353 -7.69 -21.80 -24.37
CA LYS A 353 -8.52 -22.98 -24.08
C LYS A 353 -8.82 -23.81 -25.32
N ARG A 354 -9.14 -23.17 -26.46
CA ARG A 354 -9.38 -23.90 -27.73
C ARG A 354 -8.17 -24.69 -28.23
N GLY A 355 -6.96 -24.28 -27.82
CA GLY A 355 -5.71 -24.97 -28.15
C GLY A 355 -5.28 -26.02 -27.13
N THR A 356 -6.05 -26.25 -26.06
CA THR A 356 -5.70 -27.18 -24.98
C THR A 356 -6.85 -28.17 -24.68
N PRO A 357 -6.59 -29.27 -23.96
CA PRO A 357 -7.63 -30.17 -23.46
C PRO A 357 -8.48 -29.60 -22.32
N ALA A 358 -8.34 -28.31 -21.99
CA ALA A 358 -8.98 -27.70 -20.82
C ALA A 358 -10.51 -27.67 -20.95
N ASP A 359 -11.20 -28.14 -19.92
CA ASP A 359 -12.66 -28.22 -19.88
C ASP A 359 -13.26 -26.83 -19.64
N THR A 360 -12.64 -26.05 -18.75
CA THR A 360 -13.05 -24.69 -18.40
C THR A 360 -11.98 -23.66 -18.76
N VAL A 361 -12.40 -22.41 -18.97
CA VAL A 361 -11.48 -21.29 -19.23
C VAL A 361 -10.56 -21.00 -18.03
N MET A 362 -10.95 -21.39 -16.82
CA MET A 362 -10.19 -21.09 -15.60
C MET A 362 -8.96 -21.97 -15.45
N GLU A 363 -8.95 -23.17 -16.04
CA GLU A 363 -7.78 -24.06 -16.07
C GLU A 363 -6.59 -23.44 -16.83
N VAL A 364 -6.84 -22.45 -17.69
CA VAL A 364 -5.80 -21.70 -18.42
C VAL A 364 -5.69 -20.25 -17.95
N ALA A 365 -6.30 -19.88 -16.82
CA ALA A 365 -6.32 -18.48 -16.36
C ALA A 365 -4.92 -17.92 -16.11
N ASN A 366 -4.03 -18.72 -15.53
CA ASN A 366 -2.65 -18.31 -15.25
C ASN A 366 -1.79 -18.13 -16.53
N GLU A 367 -2.29 -18.54 -17.70
CA GLU A 367 -1.56 -18.33 -18.97
C GLU A 367 -1.73 -16.91 -19.52
N VAL A 368 -2.79 -16.18 -19.15
CA VAL A 368 -3.09 -14.82 -19.65
C VAL A 368 -3.49 -13.92 -18.49
N VAL A 369 -2.60 -13.00 -18.09
CA VAL A 369 -2.81 -12.19 -16.88
C VAL A 369 -2.99 -10.71 -17.22
N PRO A 370 -3.99 -10.02 -16.66
CA PRO A 370 -4.09 -8.56 -16.72
C PRO A 370 -3.24 -7.88 -15.65
N ILE A 371 -2.60 -6.78 -16.03
CA ILE A 371 -2.03 -5.80 -15.10
C ILE A 371 -2.68 -4.45 -15.37
N LEU A 372 -3.27 -3.83 -14.35
CA LEU A 372 -3.92 -2.53 -14.47
C LEU A 372 -3.21 -1.49 -13.60
N ILE A 373 -2.82 -0.36 -14.20
CA ILE A 373 -2.10 0.72 -13.51
C ILE A 373 -3.00 1.96 -13.42
N HIS A 374 -3.22 2.42 -12.19
CA HIS A 374 -4.20 3.43 -11.83
C HIS A 374 -3.56 4.68 -11.24
N GLY A 375 -4.28 5.79 -11.25
CA GLY A 375 -3.98 6.93 -10.37
C GLY A 375 -4.79 6.84 -9.07
N ASP A 376 -4.24 7.32 -7.95
CA ASP A 376 -4.90 7.30 -6.64
C ASP A 376 -6.29 7.96 -6.63
N ALA A 377 -6.37 9.19 -7.14
CA ALA A 377 -7.63 9.92 -7.16
C ALA A 377 -8.67 9.27 -8.10
N ALA A 378 -8.21 8.64 -9.19
CA ALA A 378 -9.10 8.02 -10.17
C ALA A 378 -9.60 6.66 -9.69
N PHE A 379 -8.73 5.82 -9.12
CA PHE A 379 -9.09 4.52 -8.56
C PHE A 379 -10.16 4.64 -7.46
N ALA A 380 -10.04 5.65 -6.60
CA ALA A 380 -10.96 5.87 -5.50
C ALA A 380 -12.36 6.34 -5.93
N ASN A 381 -12.50 6.99 -7.11
CA ASN A 381 -13.71 7.78 -7.43
C ASN A 381 -14.38 7.46 -8.76
N GLN A 382 -13.70 6.83 -9.72
CA GLN A 382 -14.33 6.47 -11.00
C GLN A 382 -15.17 5.20 -10.84
N GLY A 383 -16.50 5.31 -10.99
CA GLY A 383 -17.44 4.19 -10.78
C GLY A 383 -17.14 2.93 -11.60
N VAL A 384 -16.49 3.08 -12.76
CA VAL A 384 -16.05 1.94 -13.59
C VAL A 384 -15.07 1.01 -12.86
N ILE A 385 -14.34 1.49 -11.85
CA ILE A 385 -13.50 0.65 -10.99
C ILE A 385 -14.34 -0.34 -10.21
N GLN A 386 -15.37 0.15 -9.51
CA GLN A 386 -16.26 -0.70 -8.74
C GLN A 386 -16.99 -1.70 -9.65
N GLU A 387 -17.47 -1.25 -10.81
CA GLU A 387 -18.09 -2.13 -11.80
C GLU A 387 -17.13 -3.23 -12.25
N THR A 388 -15.88 -2.88 -12.57
CA THR A 388 -14.87 -3.84 -13.04
C THR A 388 -14.47 -4.83 -11.95
N LEU A 389 -14.23 -4.36 -10.72
CA LEU A 389 -13.91 -5.23 -9.58
C LEU A 389 -15.04 -6.24 -9.35
N GLN A 390 -16.31 -5.81 -9.39
CA GLN A 390 -17.43 -6.73 -9.20
C GLN A 390 -17.54 -7.82 -10.29
N LEU A 391 -16.94 -7.61 -11.47
CA LEU A 391 -16.89 -8.62 -12.53
C LEU A 391 -15.75 -9.62 -12.35
N SER A 392 -14.77 -9.36 -11.48
CA SER A 392 -13.53 -10.15 -11.32
C SER A 392 -13.78 -11.64 -11.08
N GLN A 393 -14.87 -12.00 -10.39
CA GLN A 393 -15.23 -13.39 -10.06
C GLN A 393 -16.52 -13.89 -10.76
N VAL A 394 -17.20 -13.04 -11.54
CA VAL A 394 -18.44 -13.44 -12.24
C VAL A 394 -18.10 -14.38 -13.40
N ARG A 395 -18.73 -15.56 -13.47
CA ARG A 395 -18.37 -16.66 -14.40
C ARG A 395 -18.12 -16.25 -15.87
N GLY A 396 -18.90 -15.31 -16.39
CA GLY A 396 -18.82 -14.86 -17.78
C GLY A 396 -17.71 -13.84 -18.05
N TYR A 397 -17.18 -13.22 -17.00
CA TYR A 397 -16.24 -12.11 -17.08
C TYR A 397 -14.91 -12.40 -16.39
N ARG A 398 -14.90 -13.28 -15.38
CA ARG A 398 -13.70 -13.61 -14.61
C ARG A 398 -12.56 -14.05 -15.51
N VAL A 399 -11.36 -13.58 -15.14
CA VAL A 399 -10.09 -13.84 -15.83
C VAL A 399 -9.02 -14.45 -14.92
N GLY A 400 -9.42 -14.86 -13.71
CA GLY A 400 -8.50 -15.47 -12.74
C GLY A 400 -7.63 -14.49 -11.99
N GLY A 401 -8.17 -13.30 -11.72
CA GLY A 401 -7.51 -12.26 -10.95
C GLY A 401 -6.80 -11.23 -11.82
N THR A 402 -6.59 -10.05 -11.24
CA THR A 402 -5.85 -8.94 -11.83
C THR A 402 -4.82 -8.40 -10.84
N VAL A 403 -3.61 -8.11 -11.32
CA VAL A 403 -2.66 -7.30 -10.54
C VAL A 403 -2.99 -5.83 -10.76
N HIS A 404 -3.50 -5.17 -9.73
CA HIS A 404 -3.75 -3.73 -9.73
C HIS A 404 -2.55 -3.00 -9.12
N VAL A 405 -2.02 -2.02 -9.82
CA VAL A 405 -0.97 -1.13 -9.32
C VAL A 405 -1.54 0.28 -9.24
N ILE A 406 -1.66 0.83 -8.05
CA ILE A 406 -2.05 2.24 -7.87
C ILE A 406 -0.79 3.07 -7.74
N LEU A 407 -0.55 3.98 -8.70
CA LEU A 407 0.54 4.94 -8.62
C LEU A 407 0.12 6.12 -7.76
N ASN A 408 0.20 5.92 -6.44
CA ASN A 408 -0.32 6.84 -5.43
C ASN A 408 0.70 7.92 -5.09
N ASN A 409 0.76 8.92 -5.96
CA ASN A 409 1.58 10.13 -5.76
C ASN A 409 0.95 11.15 -4.80
N GLN A 410 -0.17 10.79 -4.16
CA GLN A 410 -0.88 11.54 -3.12
C GLN A 410 -1.53 12.85 -3.61
N ILE A 411 -1.70 13.03 -4.92
CA ILE A 411 -2.26 14.24 -5.52
C ILE A 411 -2.99 13.99 -6.86
N GLY A 412 -4.30 14.26 -6.88
CA GLY A 412 -5.12 14.28 -8.10
C GLY A 412 -5.10 15.66 -8.76
N PHE A 413 -4.28 15.86 -9.80
CA PHE A 413 -4.10 17.16 -10.46
C PHE A 413 -3.64 18.25 -9.47
N THR A 414 -4.59 19.05 -8.94
CA THR A 414 -4.41 20.13 -7.94
C THR A 414 -5.08 19.81 -6.60
N THR A 415 -5.57 18.60 -6.39
CA THR A 415 -6.32 18.21 -5.18
C THR A 415 -5.52 17.18 -4.39
N SER A 416 -5.10 17.53 -3.17
CA SER A 416 -4.29 16.67 -2.28
C SER A 416 -4.86 16.55 -0.86
N ASN A 417 -5.82 17.40 -0.51
CA ASN A 417 -6.54 17.31 0.76
C ASN A 417 -7.40 16.04 0.73
N LEU A 418 -7.29 15.19 1.74
CA LEU A 418 -7.97 13.88 1.73
C LEU A 418 -9.49 14.04 1.73
N GLU A 419 -10.01 15.04 2.44
CA GLU A 419 -11.45 15.35 2.51
C GLU A 419 -12.04 15.71 1.13
N ASP A 420 -11.22 16.24 0.21
CA ASP A 420 -11.62 16.60 -1.15
C ASP A 420 -11.40 15.47 -2.15
N VAL A 421 -10.55 14.49 -1.83
CA VAL A 421 -10.15 13.41 -2.75
C VAL A 421 -10.97 12.15 -2.51
N ARG A 422 -11.33 11.80 -1.28
CA ARG A 422 -12.05 10.55 -0.95
C ARG A 422 -12.65 10.57 0.45
N SER A 423 -13.60 9.65 0.71
CA SER A 423 -14.25 9.51 2.02
C SER A 423 -13.67 8.38 2.89
N SER A 424 -12.65 7.68 2.41
CA SER A 424 -12.02 6.54 3.08
C SER A 424 -10.53 6.81 3.34
N LEU A 425 -9.89 5.96 4.16
CA LEU A 425 -8.50 6.15 4.55
C LEU A 425 -7.55 6.02 3.35
N TYR A 426 -7.69 4.93 2.59
CA TYR A 426 -6.83 4.62 1.46
C TYR A 426 -7.55 4.77 0.13
N CYS A 427 -6.79 5.13 -0.91
CA CYS A 427 -7.35 5.16 -2.27
C CYS A 427 -7.76 3.77 -2.75
N SER A 428 -7.14 2.70 -2.21
CA SER A 428 -7.38 1.29 -2.53
C SER A 428 -8.63 0.68 -1.87
N ASP A 429 -9.31 1.39 -0.97
CA ASP A 429 -10.48 0.87 -0.24
C ASP A 429 -11.60 0.28 -1.13
N PRO A 430 -11.85 0.73 -2.39
CA PRO A 430 -12.78 0.05 -3.28
C PRO A 430 -12.48 -1.44 -3.51
N ALA A 431 -11.21 -1.86 -3.42
CA ALA A 431 -10.80 -3.26 -3.61
C ALA A 431 -11.33 -4.20 -2.51
N LYS A 432 -11.71 -3.65 -1.34
CA LYS A 432 -12.27 -4.43 -0.23
C LYS A 432 -13.65 -5.00 -0.56
N ILE A 433 -14.37 -4.43 -1.53
CA ILE A 433 -15.68 -4.94 -2.01
C ILE A 433 -15.57 -6.38 -2.50
N VAL A 434 -14.43 -6.77 -3.07
CA VAL A 434 -14.17 -8.11 -3.58
C VAL A 434 -13.18 -8.90 -2.72
N GLU A 435 -12.92 -8.42 -1.51
CA GLU A 435 -11.98 -9.04 -0.58
C GLU A 435 -10.56 -9.22 -1.16
N ALA A 436 -10.11 -8.31 -2.04
CA ALA A 436 -8.75 -8.36 -2.55
C ALA A 436 -7.75 -7.93 -1.46
N PRO A 437 -6.60 -8.62 -1.29
CA PRO A 437 -5.51 -8.13 -0.45
C PRO A 437 -4.93 -6.82 -1.00
N VAL A 438 -4.55 -5.93 -0.09
CA VAL A 438 -3.89 -4.66 -0.43
C VAL A 438 -2.53 -4.59 0.24
N PHE A 439 -1.50 -4.28 -0.52
CA PHE A 439 -0.16 -3.99 -0.03
C PHE A 439 0.18 -2.53 -0.33
N HIS A 440 0.19 -1.70 0.70
CA HIS A 440 0.73 -0.34 0.65
C HIS A 440 2.23 -0.41 0.80
N VAL A 441 2.96 0.17 -0.15
CA VAL A 441 4.43 0.09 -0.16
C VAL A 441 5.04 1.45 -0.43
N ASN A 442 6.08 1.77 0.35
CA ASN A 442 6.84 3.00 0.19
C ASN A 442 7.64 2.97 -1.13
N GLY A 443 7.40 3.95 -2.00
CA GLY A 443 8.09 4.08 -3.28
C GLY A 443 9.60 4.31 -3.19
N ASP A 444 10.14 4.72 -2.04
CA ASP A 444 11.58 4.87 -1.81
C ASP A 444 12.27 3.59 -1.28
N ASP A 445 11.52 2.53 -0.97
CA ASP A 445 12.07 1.21 -0.64
C ASP A 445 11.82 0.22 -1.78
N PRO A 446 12.67 0.24 -2.83
CA PRO A 446 12.46 -0.58 -4.02
C PRO A 446 12.66 -2.09 -3.74
N GLU A 447 13.30 -2.47 -2.64
CA GLU A 447 13.38 -3.87 -2.21
C GLU A 447 12.06 -4.35 -1.62
N ALA A 448 11.40 -3.52 -0.81
CA ALA A 448 10.04 -3.79 -0.36
C ALA A 448 9.07 -3.89 -1.53
N VAL A 449 9.18 -2.98 -2.50
CA VAL A 449 8.40 -2.99 -3.74
C VAL A 449 8.58 -4.31 -4.50
N ALA A 450 9.83 -4.76 -4.69
CA ALA A 450 10.12 -6.03 -5.34
C ALA A 450 9.52 -7.23 -4.58
N MET A 451 9.65 -7.25 -3.26
CA MET A 451 9.11 -8.30 -2.39
C MET A 451 7.58 -8.41 -2.51
N VAL A 452 6.84 -7.29 -2.38
CA VAL A 452 5.38 -7.33 -2.50
C VAL A 452 4.91 -7.64 -3.92
N SER A 453 5.70 -7.29 -4.94
CA SER A 453 5.44 -7.64 -6.34
C SER A 453 5.44 -9.15 -6.56
N GLU A 454 6.40 -9.86 -5.96
CA GLU A 454 6.47 -11.32 -6.03
C GLU A 454 5.34 -11.99 -5.23
N ILE A 455 5.00 -11.44 -4.06
CA ILE A 455 3.86 -11.92 -3.27
C ILE A 455 2.55 -11.76 -4.06
N ALA A 456 2.34 -10.63 -4.74
CA ALA A 456 1.15 -10.38 -5.54
C ALA A 456 1.03 -11.32 -6.74
N ALA A 457 2.12 -11.51 -7.50
CA ALA A 457 2.14 -12.46 -8.62
C ALA A 457 1.81 -13.89 -8.15
N ASP A 458 2.39 -14.33 -7.03
CA ASP A 458 2.16 -15.65 -6.48
C ASP A 458 0.74 -15.81 -5.89
N TYR A 459 0.17 -14.75 -5.32
CA TYR A 459 -1.21 -14.75 -4.81
C TYR A 459 -2.20 -14.92 -5.97
N LEU A 460 -2.03 -14.15 -7.04
CA LEU A 460 -2.87 -14.25 -8.23
C LEU A 460 -2.78 -15.65 -8.84
N HIS A 461 -1.55 -16.18 -8.99
CA HIS A 461 -1.34 -17.52 -9.54
C HIS A 461 -2.00 -18.61 -8.68
N LYS A 462 -1.92 -18.50 -7.35
CA LYS A 462 -2.45 -19.51 -6.43
C LYS A 462 -3.98 -19.45 -6.30
N PHE A 463 -4.54 -18.26 -6.13
CA PHE A 463 -5.94 -18.08 -5.72
C PHE A 463 -6.86 -17.59 -6.84
N ASN A 464 -6.32 -17.18 -7.98
CA ASN A 464 -7.07 -16.65 -9.12
C ASN A 464 -7.99 -15.46 -8.75
N LYS A 465 -7.47 -14.57 -7.90
CA LYS A 465 -8.16 -13.40 -7.35
C LYS A 465 -7.34 -12.12 -7.56
N ASP A 466 -8.04 -11.00 -7.56
CA ASP A 466 -7.45 -9.67 -7.68
C ASP A 466 -6.55 -9.37 -6.48
N VAL A 467 -5.46 -8.64 -6.72
CA VAL A 467 -4.52 -8.17 -5.69
C VAL A 467 -4.12 -6.73 -6.00
N VAL A 468 -4.02 -5.89 -4.97
CA VAL A 468 -3.70 -4.48 -5.12
C VAL A 468 -2.34 -4.15 -4.51
N LEU A 469 -1.49 -3.52 -5.31
CA LEU A 469 -0.25 -2.89 -4.91
C LEU A 469 -0.47 -1.37 -4.91
N ASP A 470 -0.57 -0.76 -3.72
CA ASP A 470 -0.63 0.69 -3.54
C ASP A 470 0.80 1.24 -3.42
N LEU A 471 1.37 1.70 -4.54
CA LEU A 471 2.71 2.28 -4.59
C LEU A 471 2.65 3.74 -4.15
N VAL A 472 2.84 3.96 -2.86
CA VAL A 472 2.81 5.28 -2.23
C VAL A 472 4.09 6.01 -2.57
N CYS A 473 3.96 7.08 -3.35
CA CYS A 473 5.07 7.81 -3.94
C CYS A 473 4.78 9.32 -3.94
N TYR A 474 5.45 10.07 -4.80
CA TYR A 474 5.20 11.51 -4.99
C TYR A 474 5.36 11.91 -6.45
N ARG A 475 4.87 13.10 -6.82
CA ARG A 475 5.01 13.65 -8.17
C ARG A 475 6.04 14.78 -8.18
N ARG A 476 7.24 14.52 -8.71
CA ARG A 476 8.37 15.47 -8.70
C ARG A 476 8.04 16.80 -9.38
N LEU A 477 7.34 16.73 -10.52
CA LEU A 477 6.96 17.86 -11.36
C LEU A 477 5.47 18.20 -11.21
N GLY A 478 4.99 19.20 -11.96
CA GLY A 478 3.56 19.51 -12.10
C GLY A 478 2.74 18.34 -12.68
N HIS A 479 1.43 18.53 -12.85
CA HIS A 479 0.60 17.47 -13.44
C HIS A 479 1.06 17.14 -14.86
N ASN A 480 1.37 18.19 -15.62
CA ASN A 480 2.23 18.16 -16.80
C ASN A 480 3.49 19.04 -16.58
N GLU A 481 4.44 18.96 -17.51
CA GLU A 481 5.75 19.60 -17.42
C GLU A 481 5.72 21.14 -17.43
N ALA A 482 4.60 21.76 -17.81
CA ALA A 482 4.42 23.21 -17.85
C ALA A 482 3.59 23.77 -16.68
N ASP A 483 3.03 22.90 -15.83
CA ASP A 483 2.23 23.35 -14.67
C ASP A 483 3.14 23.70 -13.48
N GLU A 484 2.82 24.76 -12.74
CA GLU A 484 3.45 25.09 -11.46
C GLU A 484 2.57 24.61 -10.29
N PRO A 485 2.91 23.47 -9.66
CA PRO A 485 2.08 22.88 -8.63
C PRO A 485 2.20 23.56 -7.26
N ALA A 486 3.22 24.39 -7.03
CA ALA A 486 3.35 25.12 -5.78
C ALA A 486 2.26 26.19 -5.60
N VAL A 487 1.52 26.54 -6.65
CA VAL A 487 0.35 27.45 -6.57
C VAL A 487 -0.72 26.89 -5.64
N THR A 488 -0.97 25.58 -5.70
CA THR A 488 -2.01 24.91 -4.90
C THR A 488 -1.43 24.00 -3.81
N GLN A 489 -0.21 23.48 -3.98
CA GLN A 489 0.46 22.57 -3.03
C GLN A 489 1.86 23.06 -2.58
N PRO A 490 1.99 24.29 -2.05
CA PRO A 490 3.31 24.86 -1.73
C PRO A 490 4.09 24.05 -0.68
N LYS A 491 3.42 23.57 0.38
CA LYS A 491 4.09 22.80 1.45
C LYS A 491 4.60 21.45 0.98
N MET A 492 3.78 20.71 0.23
CA MET A 492 4.14 19.39 -0.32
C MET A 492 5.31 19.54 -1.29
N TYR A 493 5.24 20.49 -2.22
CA TYR A 493 6.32 20.70 -3.19
C TYR A 493 7.58 21.31 -2.57
N GLY A 494 7.46 22.02 -1.44
CA GLY A 494 8.61 22.39 -0.60
C GLY A 494 9.38 21.15 -0.12
N LYS A 495 8.68 20.15 0.46
CA LYS A 495 9.30 18.88 0.87
C LYS A 495 9.87 18.10 -0.32
N ILE A 496 9.11 17.98 -1.42
CA ILE A 496 9.55 17.27 -2.62
C ILE A 496 10.86 17.88 -3.13
N ARG A 497 10.99 19.20 -3.25
CA ARG A 497 12.22 19.84 -3.74
C ARG A 497 13.47 19.49 -2.92
N SER A 498 13.33 19.28 -1.61
CA SER A 498 14.43 18.84 -0.72
C SER A 498 14.63 17.32 -0.66
N HIS A 499 13.69 16.54 -1.19
CA HIS A 499 13.69 15.09 -1.10
C HIS A 499 14.54 14.45 -2.20
N PRO A 500 15.54 13.60 -1.88
CA PRO A 500 16.33 12.87 -2.88
C PRO A 500 15.46 11.94 -3.75
N THR A 501 15.97 11.53 -4.91
CA THR A 501 15.25 10.57 -5.78
C THR A 501 15.40 9.14 -5.28
N PRO A 502 14.49 8.21 -5.65
CA PRO A 502 14.60 6.81 -5.26
C PRO A 502 15.94 6.18 -5.70
N LEU A 503 16.42 6.50 -6.91
CA LEU A 503 17.74 6.07 -7.39
C LEU A 503 18.88 6.58 -6.49
N THR A 504 18.81 7.83 -6.04
CA THR A 504 19.82 8.42 -5.15
C THR A 504 19.84 7.72 -3.80
N LEU A 505 18.67 7.54 -3.17
CA LEU A 505 18.54 6.88 -1.87
C LEU A 505 19.03 5.43 -1.94
N TYR A 506 18.62 4.71 -2.99
CA TYR A 506 19.00 3.31 -3.16
C TYR A 506 20.49 3.14 -3.48
N SER A 507 21.05 4.02 -4.29
CA SER A 507 22.50 4.07 -4.57
C SER A 507 23.31 4.23 -3.29
N GLN A 508 22.92 5.17 -2.42
CA GLN A 508 23.59 5.39 -1.13
C GLN A 508 23.49 4.16 -0.22
N LYS A 509 22.32 3.50 -0.19
CA LYS A 509 22.13 2.24 0.54
C LYS A 509 23.09 1.15 0.04
N LEU A 510 23.15 0.90 -1.26
CA LEU A 510 23.99 -0.16 -1.83
C LEU A 510 25.49 0.12 -1.67
N ILE A 511 25.91 1.39 -1.70
CA ILE A 511 27.29 1.79 -1.40
C ILE A 511 27.62 1.48 0.07
N LYS A 512 26.72 1.84 1.00
CA LYS A 512 26.90 1.57 2.44
C LYS A 512 26.96 0.07 2.74
N GLU A 513 26.24 -0.75 1.99
CA GLU A 513 26.26 -2.21 2.09
C GLU A 513 27.45 -2.87 1.38
N GLY A 514 28.29 -2.12 0.65
CA GLY A 514 29.41 -2.68 -0.11
C GLY A 514 28.97 -3.52 -1.32
N ILE A 515 27.76 -3.29 -1.84
CA ILE A 515 27.21 -4.01 -2.99
C ILE A 515 27.62 -3.32 -4.30
N SER A 516 27.65 -2.00 -4.31
CA SER A 516 28.05 -1.19 -5.46
C SER A 516 28.97 -0.04 -5.02
N ASP A 517 29.56 0.66 -5.98
CA ASP A 517 30.33 1.88 -5.75
C ASP A 517 29.86 3.01 -6.67
N GLN A 518 30.27 4.24 -6.35
CA GLN A 518 29.85 5.42 -7.10
C GLN A 518 30.29 5.37 -8.57
N ALA A 519 31.45 4.76 -8.86
CA ALA A 519 31.96 4.65 -10.23
C ALA A 519 31.09 3.72 -11.07
N SER A 520 30.67 2.59 -10.51
CA SER A 520 29.79 1.60 -11.11
C SER A 520 28.40 2.16 -11.37
N ILE A 521 27.83 2.89 -10.42
CA ILE A 521 26.53 3.58 -10.59
C ILE A 521 26.62 4.63 -11.72
N ASN A 522 27.67 5.45 -11.72
CA ASN A 522 27.88 6.44 -12.78
C ASN A 522 28.06 5.76 -14.15
N ALA A 523 28.74 4.61 -14.20
CA ALA A 523 28.88 3.83 -15.42
C ALA A 523 27.53 3.31 -15.93
N LEU A 524 26.64 2.81 -15.05
CA LEU A 524 25.28 2.40 -15.43
C LEU A 524 24.48 3.55 -16.02
N ILE A 525 24.50 4.73 -15.38
CA ILE A 525 23.80 5.94 -15.85
C ILE A 525 24.33 6.37 -17.23
N ASN A 526 25.65 6.44 -17.39
CA ASN A 526 26.28 6.83 -18.65
C ASN A 526 26.03 5.82 -19.77
N ASN A 527 26.07 4.53 -19.45
CA ASN A 527 25.76 3.47 -20.41
C ASN A 527 24.32 3.59 -20.89
N TYR A 528 23.35 3.71 -19.98
CA TYR A 528 21.94 3.89 -20.33
C TYR A 528 21.72 5.10 -21.25
N LYS A 529 22.31 6.25 -20.92
CA LYS A 529 22.26 7.45 -21.77
C LYS A 529 22.84 7.18 -23.17
N THR A 530 24.01 6.55 -23.24
CA THR A 530 24.68 6.22 -24.51
C THR A 530 23.83 5.28 -25.36
N THR A 531 23.15 4.32 -24.74
CA THR A 531 22.23 3.40 -25.43
C THR A 531 20.99 4.13 -25.97
N LEU A 532 20.42 5.07 -25.21
CA LEU A 532 19.34 5.95 -25.68
C LEU A 532 19.77 6.81 -26.87
N ASP A 533 20.95 7.44 -26.80
CA ASP A 533 21.51 8.23 -27.89
C ASP A 533 21.73 7.40 -29.17
N ALA A 534 22.04 6.11 -29.02
CA ALA A 534 22.17 5.16 -30.12
C ALA A 534 20.83 4.60 -30.64
N GLY A 535 19.68 4.98 -30.05
CA GLY A 535 18.36 4.50 -30.45
C GLY A 535 18.09 3.02 -30.18
N LYS A 536 18.95 2.35 -29.40
CA LYS A 536 18.89 0.90 -29.17
C LYS A 536 17.89 0.52 -28.06
N PRO A 537 17.38 -0.72 -28.03
CA PRO A 537 16.57 -1.21 -26.91
C PRO A 537 17.31 -1.08 -25.58
N VAL A 538 16.60 -0.66 -24.53
CA VAL A 538 17.11 -0.51 -23.16
C VAL A 538 16.38 -1.36 -22.12
N SER A 539 15.31 -2.04 -22.53
CA SER A 539 14.57 -3.03 -21.76
C SER A 539 15.31 -4.36 -21.69
N ARG A 540 14.69 -5.36 -21.05
CA ARG A 540 15.05 -6.78 -21.27
C ARG A 540 14.95 -7.15 -22.76
N PRO A 541 15.66 -8.22 -23.20
CA PRO A 541 15.68 -8.62 -24.61
C PRO A 541 14.27 -8.82 -25.18
N VAL A 542 14.02 -8.18 -26.33
CA VAL A 542 12.80 -8.37 -27.12
C VAL A 542 13.01 -9.54 -28.08
N LEU A 543 12.13 -10.52 -27.98
CA LEU A 543 12.16 -11.75 -28.76
C LEU A 543 11.30 -11.62 -30.04
N PRO A 544 11.54 -12.46 -31.07
CA PRO A 544 10.63 -12.54 -32.21
C PRO A 544 9.20 -12.86 -31.76
N SER A 545 8.21 -12.16 -32.33
CA SER A 545 6.85 -12.27 -31.79
C SER A 545 6.19 -13.63 -32.06
N THR A 546 5.71 -14.24 -30.98
CA THR A 546 4.93 -15.48 -30.92
C THR A 546 3.50 -15.30 -31.46
N THR A 547 3.00 -14.05 -31.57
CA THR A 547 1.61 -13.76 -32.00
C THR A 547 1.47 -13.48 -33.51
N ALA A 548 2.51 -13.71 -34.31
CA ALA A 548 2.54 -13.42 -35.74
C ALA A 548 1.34 -14.02 -36.53
N ALA A 549 0.89 -15.22 -36.16
CA ALA A 549 -0.28 -15.85 -36.79
C ALA A 549 -1.59 -15.07 -36.54
N ALA A 550 -1.81 -14.61 -35.31
CA ALA A 550 -2.98 -13.80 -34.97
C ALA A 550 -2.95 -12.45 -35.70
N ILE A 551 -1.78 -11.78 -35.74
CA ILE A 551 -1.60 -10.54 -36.48
C ILE A 551 -1.91 -10.73 -37.97
N LYS A 552 -1.47 -11.85 -38.56
CA LYS A 552 -1.78 -12.20 -39.96
C LYS A 552 -3.27 -12.40 -40.19
N ALA A 553 -3.98 -13.03 -39.26
CA ALA A 553 -5.44 -13.18 -39.34
C ALA A 553 -6.14 -11.81 -39.28
N TRP A 554 -5.72 -10.92 -38.36
CA TRP A 554 -6.29 -9.57 -38.26
C TRP A 554 -6.10 -8.73 -39.53
N ARG A 555 -5.00 -8.92 -40.27
CA ARG A 555 -4.76 -8.23 -41.56
C ARG A 555 -5.79 -8.60 -42.64
N GLN A 556 -6.50 -9.73 -42.53
CA GLN A 556 -7.57 -10.05 -43.46
C GLN A 556 -8.79 -9.12 -43.30
N PHE A 557 -8.89 -8.44 -42.15
CA PHE A 557 -9.98 -7.50 -41.84
C PHE A 557 -9.58 -6.03 -42.02
N THR A 558 -8.34 -5.72 -42.43
CA THR A 558 -7.92 -4.34 -42.68
C THR A 558 -8.21 -3.99 -44.13
N ARG A 559 -9.10 -3.00 -44.37
CA ARG A 559 -9.69 -2.57 -45.67
C ARG A 559 -11.07 -3.17 -45.97
N GLN A 560 -12.03 -2.92 -45.07
CA GLN A 560 -13.41 -3.33 -45.32
C GLN A 560 -14.10 -2.34 -46.25
N ASP A 561 -14.62 -2.85 -47.36
CA ASP A 561 -15.64 -2.17 -48.15
C ASP A 561 -17.00 -2.67 -47.66
N TRP A 562 -17.80 -1.77 -47.08
CA TRP A 562 -19.13 -2.12 -46.57
C TRP A 562 -20.12 -2.51 -47.69
N GLN A 563 -19.78 -2.21 -48.95
CA GLN A 563 -20.52 -2.62 -50.14
C GLN A 563 -20.04 -3.94 -50.72
N GLN A 564 -18.99 -4.54 -50.17
CA GLN A 564 -18.47 -5.83 -50.63
C GLN A 564 -19.60 -6.87 -50.60
N PRO A 565 -19.93 -7.50 -51.74
CA PRO A 565 -20.94 -8.55 -51.76
C PRO A 565 -20.53 -9.70 -50.83
N VAL A 566 -21.40 -10.03 -49.88
CA VAL A 566 -21.24 -11.15 -48.95
C VAL A 566 -22.34 -12.16 -49.16
N ASP A 567 -21.98 -13.44 -49.21
CA ASP A 567 -22.98 -14.52 -49.29
C ASP A 567 -23.66 -14.65 -47.91
N THR A 568 -24.91 -14.21 -47.86
CA THR A 568 -25.77 -14.30 -46.68
C THR A 568 -26.86 -15.36 -46.86
N THR A 569 -26.79 -16.16 -47.94
CA THR A 569 -27.72 -17.26 -48.16
C THR A 569 -27.45 -18.40 -47.16
N TYR A 570 -28.49 -19.16 -46.84
CA TYR A 570 -28.39 -20.31 -45.94
C TYR A 570 -29.40 -21.37 -46.37
N ASP A 571 -29.04 -22.65 -46.22
CA ASP A 571 -29.94 -23.74 -46.58
C ASP A 571 -31.18 -23.77 -45.68
N LYS A 572 -32.36 -23.78 -46.29
CA LYS A 572 -33.64 -23.71 -45.57
C LYS A 572 -33.85 -24.95 -44.68
N THR A 573 -33.41 -26.12 -45.13
CA THR A 573 -33.58 -27.38 -44.39
C THR A 573 -32.66 -27.41 -43.17
N ALA A 574 -31.39 -27.01 -43.34
CA ALA A 574 -30.44 -26.84 -42.27
C ALA A 574 -30.91 -25.80 -41.23
N LEU A 575 -31.48 -24.68 -41.69
CA LEU A 575 -32.06 -23.66 -40.80
C LEU A 575 -33.23 -24.22 -39.98
N ALA A 576 -34.13 -25.00 -40.59
CA ALA A 576 -35.24 -25.64 -39.88
C ALA A 576 -34.73 -26.67 -38.85
N SER A 577 -33.71 -27.45 -39.20
CA SER A 577 -33.07 -28.40 -38.27
C SER A 577 -32.39 -27.69 -37.09
N LEU A 578 -31.70 -26.58 -37.34
CA LEU A 578 -31.14 -25.74 -36.28
C LEU A 578 -32.22 -25.19 -35.36
N ALA A 579 -33.32 -24.69 -35.93
CA ALA A 579 -34.46 -24.20 -35.15
C ALA A 579 -35.02 -25.31 -34.25
N GLN A 580 -35.21 -26.52 -34.78
CA GLN A 580 -35.68 -27.65 -33.99
C GLN A 580 -34.75 -27.94 -32.80
N ARG A 581 -33.43 -27.97 -33.02
CA ARG A 581 -32.44 -28.20 -31.95
C ARG A 581 -32.45 -27.11 -30.88
N VAL A 582 -32.64 -25.85 -31.26
CA VAL A 582 -32.67 -24.71 -30.32
C VAL A 582 -33.96 -24.70 -29.49
N PHE A 583 -35.09 -25.11 -30.06
CA PHE A 583 -36.38 -25.14 -29.38
C PHE A 583 -36.71 -26.48 -28.70
N SER A 584 -35.88 -27.51 -28.90
CA SER A 584 -35.92 -28.75 -28.13
C SER A 584 -35.21 -28.58 -26.77
N TYR A 585 -35.82 -29.10 -25.71
CA TYR A 585 -35.22 -29.21 -24.38
C TYR A 585 -34.99 -30.69 -24.01
N PRO A 586 -34.04 -31.03 -23.13
CA PRO A 586 -33.86 -32.41 -22.65
C PRO A 586 -35.12 -32.90 -21.92
N GLU A 587 -35.58 -34.13 -22.22
CA GLU A 587 -36.78 -34.70 -21.59
C GLU A 587 -36.58 -35.08 -20.10
N SER A 588 -35.33 -35.22 -19.67
CA SER A 588 -34.90 -35.48 -18.29
C SER A 588 -33.49 -34.96 -18.04
#